data_AF-A0A0F9FD56-F1
#
_entry.id   AF-A0A0F9FD56-F1
#
_cell.length_a   1.000
_cell.length_b   1.000
_cell.length_c   1.000
_cell.angle_alpha   90.00
_cell.angle_beta   90.00
_cell.angle_gamma   90.00
#
_symmetry.space_group_name_H-M   'P 1'
#
loop_
_entity.id
_entity.type
_entity.pdbx_description
1 polymer ?
#
loop_
_entity_poly.entity_id
_entity_poly.type
_entity_poly.pdbx_seq_one_letter_code
_entity_poly.pdbx_strand_id
1 'polypeptide(L)'
;MDTTLRDIIDIARDELREQCKDSPDFDPTDEAIHEIANGAVPVYISDLMEMAVNDIDLAMATPELGPAFDGTPTPVNIIAANVYEAVTAALYVEWETIKDEREE
;
A
#
# COMPACT_ATOMS: atom_id res chain seq x y z
N MET A 1 -2.63 19.63 2.33
CA MET A 1 -3.55 18.58 2.81
C MET A 1 -2.63 17.46 3.17
N ASP A 2 -2.62 17.11 4.44
CA ASP A 2 -1.63 16.22 5.03
C ASP A 2 -2.16 14.81 4.76
N THR A 3 -1.58 14.12 3.77
CA THR A 3 -2.03 12.78 3.38
C THR A 3 -1.54 11.77 4.42
N THR A 4 -2.46 11.05 5.06
CA THR A 4 -2.12 10.03 6.06
C THR A 4 -1.99 8.64 5.42
N LEU A 5 -1.35 7.70 6.13
CA LEU A 5 -1.29 6.30 5.71
C LEU A 5 -2.69 5.71 5.49
N ARG A 6 -3.64 6.09 6.35
CA ARG A 6 -5.02 5.65 6.23
C ARG A 6 -5.66 6.14 4.94
N ASP A 7 -5.45 7.41 4.59
CA ASP A 7 -6.03 7.97 3.35
C ASP A 7 -5.49 7.23 2.12
N ILE A 8 -4.19 6.89 2.11
CA ILE A 8 -3.56 6.14 1.03
C ILE A 8 -4.14 4.72 0.94
N ILE A 9 -4.30 4.04 2.08
CA ILE A 9 -4.90 2.70 2.13
C ILE A 9 -6.35 2.73 1.63
N ASP A 10 -7.15 3.72 2.06
CA ASP A 10 -8.55 3.85 1.66
C ASP A 10 -8.66 4.09 0.14
N ILE A 11 -7.81 4.95 -0.44
CA ILE A 11 -7.73 5.16 -1.90
C ILE A 11 -7.34 3.88 -2.65
N ALA A 12 -6.31 3.16 -2.17
CA ALA A 12 -5.85 1.93 -2.81
C ALA A 12 -6.92 0.83 -2.79
N ARG A 13 -7.69 0.72 -1.69
CA ARG A 13 -8.82 -0.21 -1.59
C ARG A 13 -9.94 0.15 -2.56
N ASP A 14 -10.26 1.44 -2.69
CA ASP A 14 -11.26 1.90 -3.64
C ASP A 14 -10.83 1.55 -5.08
N GLU A 15 -9.56 1.76 -5.43
CA GLU A 15 -9.01 1.36 -6.73
C GLU A 15 -9.13 -0.15 -6.98
N LEU A 16 -8.77 -0.99 -6.00
CA LEU A 16 -8.94 -2.45 -6.10
C LEU A 16 -10.40 -2.83 -6.32
N ARG A 17 -11.32 -2.23 -5.56
CA ARG A 17 -12.77 -2.47 -5.71
C ARG A 17 -13.28 -2.03 -7.07
N GLU A 18 -12.79 -0.92 -7.62
CA GLU A 18 -13.15 -0.46 -8.97
C GLU A 18 -12.67 -1.45 -10.04
N GLN A 19 -11.42 -1.91 -9.98
CA GLN A 19 -10.90 -2.92 -10.91
C GLN A 19 -11.71 -4.23 -10.84
N CYS A 20 -12.11 -4.65 -9.63
CA CYS A 20 -12.95 -5.84 -9.42
C CYS A 20 -14.39 -5.68 -9.93
N LYS A 21 -14.92 -4.46 -10.07
CA LYS A 21 -16.26 -4.20 -10.64
C LYS A 21 -16.24 -4.24 -12.15
N ASP A 22 -15.21 -3.69 -12.76
CA ASP A 22 -15.07 -3.61 -14.22
C ASP A 22 -14.81 -4.98 -14.85
N SER A 23 -14.42 -5.97 -14.05
CA SER A 23 -14.27 -7.36 -14.48
C SER A 23 -14.74 -8.31 -13.35
N PRO A 24 -16.00 -8.78 -13.38
CA PRO A 24 -16.55 -9.62 -12.31
C PRO A 24 -15.86 -10.99 -12.17
N ASP A 25 -15.22 -11.49 -13.24
CA ASP A 25 -14.36 -12.69 -13.22
C ASP A 25 -12.89 -12.35 -12.91
N PHE A 26 -12.58 -11.08 -12.60
CA PHE A 26 -11.23 -10.68 -12.18
C PHE A 26 -10.94 -11.27 -10.81
N ASP A 27 -10.01 -12.23 -10.82
CA ASP A 27 -9.16 -12.54 -9.70
C ASP A 27 -7.94 -11.62 -9.87
N PRO A 28 -7.82 -10.51 -9.09
CA PRO A 28 -6.64 -9.67 -9.12
C PRO A 28 -5.45 -10.59 -8.93
N THR A 29 -4.63 -10.64 -9.97
CA THR A 29 -3.36 -11.34 -9.86
C THR A 29 -2.57 -10.69 -8.73
N ASP A 30 -1.74 -11.49 -8.07
CA ASP A 30 -0.72 -11.01 -7.12
C ASP A 30 0.00 -9.76 -7.66
N GLU A 31 0.27 -9.74 -8.97
CA GLU A 31 0.83 -8.61 -9.71
C GLU A 31 -0.02 -7.32 -9.66
N ALA A 32 -1.35 -7.40 -9.78
CA ALA A 32 -2.23 -6.23 -9.72
C ALA A 32 -2.25 -5.59 -8.33
N ILE A 33 -2.26 -6.41 -7.27
CA ILE A 33 -2.18 -5.92 -5.88
C ILE A 33 -0.85 -5.16 -5.67
N HIS A 34 0.25 -5.74 -6.14
CA HIS A 34 1.56 -5.11 -6.06
C HIS A 34 1.68 -3.85 -6.92
N GLU A 35 1.01 -3.80 -8.08
CA GLU A 35 0.95 -2.61 -8.93
C GLU A 35 0.21 -1.46 -8.22
N ILE A 36 -0.97 -1.71 -7.66
CA ILE A 36 -1.74 -0.71 -6.91
C ILE A 36 -0.93 -0.24 -5.69
N ALA A 37 -0.35 -1.18 -4.93
CA ALA A 37 0.46 -0.83 -3.76
C ALA A 37 1.66 0.04 -4.14
N ASN A 38 2.36 -0.28 -5.22
CA ASN A 38 3.49 0.51 -5.70
C ASN A 38 3.06 1.90 -6.18
N GLY A 39 1.91 2.01 -6.84
CA GLY A 39 1.33 3.29 -7.26
C GLY A 39 0.90 4.19 -6.11
N ALA A 40 0.55 3.59 -4.96
CA ALA A 40 0.11 4.30 -3.77
C ALA A 40 1.26 4.90 -2.93
N VAL A 41 2.50 4.42 -3.10
CA VAL A 41 3.65 4.90 -2.33
C VAL A 41 4.04 6.32 -2.76
N PRO A 42 4.13 7.29 -1.81
CA PRO A 42 4.57 8.63 -2.16
C PRO A 42 5.99 8.67 -2.71
N VAL A 43 6.18 9.42 -3.79
CA VAL A 43 7.50 9.59 -4.44
C VAL A 43 8.28 10.78 -3.89
N TYR A 44 7.61 11.73 -3.22
CA TYR A 44 8.28 12.89 -2.63
C TYR A 44 8.73 12.60 -1.21
N ILE A 45 9.99 12.92 -0.92
CA ILE A 45 10.61 12.71 0.39
C ILE A 45 9.86 13.47 1.49
N SER A 46 9.34 14.66 1.19
CA SER A 46 8.53 15.45 2.13
C SER A 46 7.35 14.66 2.67
N ASP A 47 6.65 13.97 1.77
CA ASP A 47 5.39 13.29 2.06
C ASP A 47 5.66 12.03 2.89
N LEU A 48 6.72 11.28 2.54
CA LEU A 48 7.18 10.14 3.34
C LEU A 48 7.59 10.55 4.75
N MET A 49 8.32 11.64 4.90
CA MET A 49 8.75 12.14 6.21
C MET A 49 7.56 12.65 7.02
N GLU A 50 6.60 13.33 6.39
CA GLU A 50 5.38 13.78 7.04
C GLU A 50 4.52 12.60 7.51
N MET A 51 4.37 11.56 6.69
CA MET A 51 3.71 10.32 7.09
C MET A 51 4.39 9.68 8.29
N ALA A 52 5.72 9.59 8.30
CA ALA A 52 6.48 9.04 9.41
C ALA A 52 6.39 9.88 10.71
N VAL A 53 6.14 11.19 10.60
CA VAL A 53 5.87 12.05 11.75
C VAL A 53 4.49 11.75 12.34
N ASN A 54 3.50 11.48 11.49
CA ASN A 54 2.14 11.17 11.89
C ASN A 54 1.95 9.71 12.35
N ASP A 55 2.79 8.79 11.84
CA ASP A 55 2.82 7.38 12.18
C ASP A 55 4.27 6.92 12.34
N ILE A 56 4.74 6.88 13.58
CA ILE A 56 6.14 6.57 13.91
C ILE A 56 6.52 5.12 13.58
N ASP A 57 5.54 4.22 13.48
CA ASP A 57 5.81 2.81 13.20
C ASP A 57 6.37 2.65 11.77
N LEU A 58 6.01 3.54 10.84
CA LEU A 58 6.60 3.60 9.50
C LEU A 58 8.11 3.86 9.50
N ALA A 59 8.65 4.55 10.51
CA ALA A 59 10.09 4.79 10.63
C ALA A 59 10.82 3.71 11.44
N MET A 60 10.09 2.99 12.30
CA MET A 60 10.66 2.06 13.29
C MET A 60 10.56 0.60 12.86
N ALA A 61 9.57 0.26 12.04
CA ALA A 61 9.41 -1.08 11.50
C ALA A 61 10.57 -1.44 10.56
N THR A 62 10.98 -2.70 10.60
CA THR A 62 11.95 -3.24 9.65
C THR A 62 11.18 -3.85 8.50
N PRO A 63 11.34 -3.35 7.25
CA PRO A 63 10.61 -3.87 6.10
C PRO A 63 11.04 -5.29 5.79
N GLU A 64 10.07 -6.16 5.53
CA GLU A 64 10.29 -7.57 5.19
C GLU A 64 10.96 -7.75 3.82
N LEU A 65 10.63 -6.89 2.86
CA LEU A 65 11.18 -6.89 1.51
C LEU A 65 12.51 -6.13 1.41
N GLY A 66 12.91 -5.47 2.50
CA GLY A 66 14.08 -4.59 2.56
C GLY A 66 13.79 -3.17 2.06
N PRO A 67 14.84 -2.32 1.96
CA PRO A 67 14.67 -0.91 1.59
C PRO A 67 14.15 -0.73 0.16
N ALA A 68 13.26 0.24 -0.04
CA ALA A 68 12.72 0.59 -1.35
C ALA A 68 13.75 1.27 -2.29
N PHE A 69 13.30 1.59 -3.51
CA PHE A 69 14.03 2.32 -4.54
C PHE A 69 15.35 1.66 -4.95
N ASP A 70 16.50 2.22 -4.53
CA ASP A 70 17.83 1.75 -4.89
C ASP A 70 18.35 0.65 -3.94
N GLY A 71 17.55 0.25 -2.94
CA GLY A 71 17.92 -0.77 -1.96
C GLY A 71 18.90 -0.30 -0.88
N THR A 72 19.35 0.95 -0.92
CA THR A 72 20.19 1.52 0.14
C THR A 72 19.35 1.65 1.43
N PRO A 73 19.85 1.24 2.61
CA PRO A 73 19.07 1.30 3.86
C PRO A 73 19.05 2.72 4.45
N THR A 74 18.58 3.68 3.67
CA THR A 74 18.33 5.05 4.15
C THR A 74 16.99 5.10 4.89
N PRO A 75 16.79 6.06 5.82
CA PRO A 75 15.51 6.22 6.50
C PRO A 75 14.33 6.39 5.53
N VAL A 76 14.53 7.12 4.43
CA VAL A 76 13.50 7.35 3.40
C VAL A 76 13.11 6.05 2.71
N ASN A 77 14.09 5.23 2.33
CA ASN A 77 13.82 3.96 1.65
C ASN A 77 13.16 2.94 2.58
N ILE A 78 13.50 2.98 3.88
CA ILE A 78 12.84 2.15 4.90
C ILE A 78 11.39 2.57 5.07
N ILE A 79 11.12 3.87 5.22
CA ILE A 79 9.76 4.40 5.35
C ILE A 79 8.92 4.04 4.11
N ALA A 80 9.46 4.25 2.90
CA ALA A 80 8.76 3.92 1.66
C ALA A 80 8.43 2.42 1.55
N ALA A 81 9.36 1.54 1.96
CA ALA A 81 9.11 0.11 2.01
C ALA A 81 8.01 -0.27 3.02
N ASN A 82 8.04 0.33 4.21
CA ASN A 82 7.00 0.11 5.23
C ASN A 82 5.62 0.60 4.77
N VAL A 83 5.55 1.73 4.05
CA VAL A 83 4.30 2.21 3.43
C VAL A 83 3.80 1.21 2.39
N TYR A 84 4.68 0.75 1.50
CA TYR A 84 4.34 -0.26 0.50
C TYR A 84 3.79 -1.55 1.12
N GLU A 85 4.47 -2.06 2.15
CA GLU A 85 4.07 -3.30 2.84
C GLU A 85 2.73 -3.12 3.55
N ALA A 86 2.50 -1.97 4.20
CA ALA A 86 1.24 -1.66 4.85
C ALA A 86 0.07 -1.60 3.85
N VAL A 87 0.26 -0.95 2.70
CA VAL A 87 -0.76 -0.89 1.64
C VAL A 87 -1.01 -2.28 1.05
N THR A 88 0.06 -3.02 0.74
CA THR A 88 -0.03 -4.39 0.22
C THR A 88 -0.83 -5.30 1.15
N ALA A 89 -0.52 -5.29 2.44
CA ALA A 89 -1.25 -6.08 3.44
C ALA A 89 -2.73 -5.69 3.51
N ALA A 90 -3.04 -4.40 3.46
CA ALA A 90 -4.41 -3.90 3.47
C ALA A 90 -5.21 -4.32 2.23
N LEU A 91 -4.57 -4.36 1.06
CA LEU A 91 -5.16 -4.81 -0.21
C LEU A 91 -5.44 -6.32 -0.20
N TYR A 92 -4.56 -7.15 0.35
CA TYR A 92 -4.83 -8.59 0.49
C TYR A 92 -6.03 -8.86 1.39
N VAL A 93 -6.14 -8.16 2.52
CA VAL A 93 -7.32 -8.26 3.41
C VAL A 93 -8.60 -7.84 2.68
N GLU A 94 -8.52 -6.76 1.90
CA GLU A 94 -9.67 -6.28 1.12
C GLU A 94 -10.06 -7.28 0.02
N TRP A 95 -9.09 -7.90 -0.64
CA TRP A 95 -9.34 -8.90 -1.65
C TRP A 95 -10.07 -10.13 -1.10
N GLU A 96 -9.65 -10.64 0.06
CA GLU A 96 -10.36 -11.72 0.74
C GLU A 96 -11.80 -11.31 1.09
N THR A 97 -12.00 -10.05 1.51
CA THR A 97 -13.36 -9.52 1.76
C THR A 97 -14.21 -9.50 0.49
N ILE A 98 -13.65 -9.08 -0.64
CA ILE A 98 -14.34 -9.06 -1.94
C ILE A 98 -14.70 -10.49 -2.40
N LYS A 99 -13.82 -11.47 -2.16
CA LYS A 99 -14.11 -12.88 -2.45
C LYS A 99 -15.29 -13.38 -1.63
N ASP A 100 -15.28 -13.14 -0.32
CA ASP A 100 -16.36 -13.53 0.58
C ASP A 100 -17.70 -12.88 0.14
N GLU A 101 -17.69 -11.59 -0.22
CA GLU A 101 -18.87 -10.86 -0.74
C GLU A 101 -19.42 -11.45 -2.06
N ARG A 102 -18.61 -12.16 -2.85
CA ARG A 102 -19.02 -12.80 -4.12
C ARG A 102 -19.55 -14.23 -3.93
N GLU A 103 -19.20 -14.89 -2.83
CA GLU A 103 -19.65 -16.24 -2.51
C GLU A 103 -21.01 -16.28 -1.78
N GLU A 104 -21.45 -15.15 -1.20
CA GLU A 104 -22.78 -14.94 -0.59
C GLU A 104 -23.90 -14.63 -1.59
#